data_AF-A0A286EQY2-F1
#
_entry.id   AF-A0A286EQY2-F1
#
_cell.length_a   1.000
_cell.length_b   1.000
_cell.length_c   1.000
_cell.angle_alpha   90.00
_cell.angle_beta   90.00
_cell.angle_gamma   90.00
#
_symmetry.space_group_name_H-M   'P 1'
#
loop_
_entity.id
_entity.type
_entity.pdbx_description
1 polymer ?
#
loop_
_entity_poly.entity_id
_entity_poly.type
_entity_poly.pdbx_seq_one_letter_code
_entity_poly.pdbx_strand_id
1 'polypeptide(L)'
;MRTARNPGVTDRLAHDLAEAEGVCVQPLLRRLIDRDTGHATVVILPCGSTRASRCVPCAEKARRLRMQQCTEGWHLTEELPDKPTATSDDDQGDGDDLVDELGERRVRSTRRRQDAPDLPRLPIEDRTVGASFDGRQGKVFRPSMFITLTLPSYGKISPGTGVPVNRRTYDYRRAALDALLFPKVIDRWVQNLRRAAGFQVQYFAAVEPQKRLAPHLHAAVRGAIPRALVKQVTAGTYHQVWWPSIDEPVYQDGDVMPVWDRDLAGYVDPVTGEALRTWGDALDDLDLDPDAKPMHVVRLGKQVDIQGIIAPSPDADRAVRYLTKYLAKSMADTYDDPYDMDTARQAHLNRLHAEIRVLPCSPKCANWLRYGIQPADPGPGLTPGRCISKAHDAEHLGLGGRRVLVSRKWTGKTLDQHKADRCEIVRAVLAEAGMEMQDRDRCAADQLSEDGLPRFRWEPIDVTQADYQTVIGHALIQHRTWKAQYEQAKALAANGPPGPVDSRSATTQPAATAA
;
A
#
# COMPACT_ATOMS: atom_id res chain seq x y z
N MET A 1 22.72 -28.45 -0.28
CA MET A 1 22.54 -28.63 1.18
C MET A 1 21.54 -29.75 1.43
N ARG A 2 21.96 -31.02 1.26
CA ARG A 2 21.21 -32.18 1.77
C ARG A 2 22.02 -32.72 2.95
N THR A 3 21.78 -32.16 4.13
CA THR A 3 22.25 -32.71 5.39
C THR A 3 21.23 -33.73 5.88
N ALA A 4 21.69 -34.74 6.63
CA ALA A 4 20.79 -35.70 7.25
C ALA A 4 19.80 -34.94 8.15
N ARG A 5 18.50 -35.20 7.99
CA ARG A 5 17.45 -34.62 8.84
C ARG A 5 17.82 -34.86 10.30
N ASN A 6 17.81 -33.81 11.12
CA ASN A 6 17.94 -33.98 12.56
C ASN A 6 16.57 -34.42 13.11
N PRO A 7 16.39 -35.69 13.52
CA PRO A 7 15.08 -36.23 13.87
C PRO A 7 14.43 -35.52 15.07
N GLY A 8 15.18 -34.74 15.85
CA GLY A 8 14.65 -33.97 16.99
C GLY A 8 14.09 -32.59 16.65
N VAL A 9 14.29 -32.07 15.44
CA VAL A 9 13.77 -30.76 15.02
C VAL A 9 12.63 -30.97 14.02
N THR A 10 11.45 -30.44 14.32
CA THR A 10 10.31 -30.46 13.39
C THR A 10 10.26 -29.16 12.60
N ASP A 11 9.58 -29.18 11.45
CA ASP A 11 9.39 -27.98 10.62
C ASP A 11 8.64 -26.90 11.40
N ARG A 12 7.67 -27.31 12.24
CA ARG A 12 6.95 -26.41 13.15
C ARG A 12 7.89 -25.78 14.17
N LEU A 13 8.77 -26.54 14.81
CA LEU A 13 9.72 -26.00 15.77
C LEU A 13 10.68 -25.01 15.11
N ALA A 14 11.19 -25.34 13.92
CA ALA A 14 12.04 -24.45 13.14
C ALA A 14 11.31 -23.15 12.76
N HIS A 15 10.05 -23.26 12.32
CA HIS A 15 9.18 -22.13 12.03
C HIS A 15 8.98 -21.23 13.25
N ASP A 16 8.54 -21.79 14.38
CA ASP A 16 8.22 -21.04 15.60
C ASP A 16 9.47 -20.34 16.17
N LEU A 17 10.63 -21.00 16.13
CA LEU A 17 11.90 -20.40 16.54
C LEU A 17 12.35 -19.27 15.59
N ALA A 18 12.20 -19.46 14.28
CA ALA A 18 12.52 -18.43 13.30
C ALA A 18 11.64 -17.19 13.49
N GLU A 19 10.33 -17.39 13.72
CA GLU A 19 9.42 -16.30 14.02
C GLU A 19 9.79 -15.55 15.29
N ALA A 20 10.07 -16.27 16.39
CA ALA A 20 10.47 -15.68 17.67
C ALA A 20 11.79 -14.88 17.59
N GLU A 21 12.75 -15.30 16.77
CA GLU A 21 14.02 -14.61 16.56
C GLU A 21 13.94 -13.52 15.46
N GLY A 22 12.79 -13.36 14.80
CA GLY A 22 12.64 -12.36 13.73
C GLY A 22 13.32 -12.74 12.41
N VAL A 23 13.48 -14.04 12.15
CA VAL A 23 14.04 -14.62 10.92
C VAL A 23 12.91 -15.03 9.95
N CYS A 24 13.13 -14.85 8.64
CA CYS A 24 12.12 -15.18 7.64
C CYS A 24 11.73 -16.67 7.67
N VAL A 25 10.44 -16.95 7.82
CA VAL A 25 9.86 -18.31 7.84
C VAL A 25 9.59 -18.91 6.46
N GLN A 26 9.73 -18.12 5.40
CA GLN A 26 9.56 -18.54 3.99
C GLN A 26 10.75 -18.07 3.14
N PRO A 27 11.99 -18.45 3.48
CA PRO A 27 13.16 -17.92 2.77
C PRO A 27 13.20 -18.41 1.32
N LEU A 28 13.71 -17.57 0.43
CA LEU A 28 13.98 -17.89 -0.96
C LEU A 28 15.43 -18.37 -1.09
N LEU A 29 15.64 -19.46 -1.81
CA LEU A 29 16.97 -19.93 -2.14
C LEU A 29 17.35 -19.46 -3.54
N ARG A 30 18.54 -18.86 -3.65
CA ARG A 30 19.13 -18.53 -4.94
C ARG A 30 20.51 -19.17 -5.06
N ARG A 31 20.81 -19.71 -6.23
CA ARG A 31 22.18 -20.02 -6.62
C ARG A 31 22.80 -18.76 -7.19
N LEU A 32 23.85 -18.28 -6.55
CA LEU A 32 24.68 -17.18 -7.01
C LEU A 32 25.89 -17.78 -7.70
N ILE A 33 26.06 -17.50 -8.98
CA ILE A 33 27.19 -17.96 -9.80
C ILE A 33 28.01 -16.75 -10.20
N ASP A 34 29.28 -16.73 -9.81
CA ASP A 34 30.26 -15.80 -10.35
C ASP A 34 30.76 -16.33 -11.69
N ARG A 35 30.48 -15.61 -12.78
CA ARG A 35 30.82 -16.03 -14.14
C ARG A 35 32.32 -16.01 -14.41
N ASP A 36 33.07 -15.16 -13.72
CA ASP A 36 34.50 -15.00 -13.94
C ASP A 36 35.28 -16.16 -13.29
N THR A 37 34.86 -16.57 -12.10
CA THR A 37 35.53 -17.64 -11.33
C THR A 37 34.88 -19.01 -11.48
N GLY A 38 33.65 -19.07 -12.00
CA GLY A 38 32.82 -20.27 -12.04
C GLY A 38 32.31 -20.72 -10.66
N HIS A 39 32.63 -19.99 -9.58
CA HIS A 39 32.23 -20.34 -8.23
C HIS A 39 30.72 -20.15 -8.03
N ALA A 40 30.05 -21.18 -7.50
CA ALA A 40 28.62 -21.15 -7.23
C ALA A 40 28.33 -21.31 -5.73
N THR A 41 27.58 -20.36 -5.16
CA THR A 41 27.18 -20.39 -3.75
C THR A 41 25.65 -20.38 -3.64
N VAL A 42 25.11 -21.01 -2.59
CA VAL A 42 23.68 -20.89 -2.27
C VAL A 42 23.50 -19.74 -1.29
N VAL A 43 22.61 -18.80 -1.64
CA VAL A 43 22.26 -17.64 -0.83
C VAL A 43 20.82 -17.79 -0.36
N ILE A 44 20.61 -17.56 0.94
CA ILE A 44 19.30 -17.56 1.58
C ILE A 44 18.81 -16.10 1.67
N LEU A 45 17.69 -15.80 1.02
CA LEU A 45 17.09 -14.47 1.00
C LEU A 45 15.77 -14.46 1.77
N PRO A 46 15.42 -13.37 2.47
CA PRO A 46 14.09 -13.24 3.04
C PRO A 46 13.02 -13.14 1.93
N CYS A 47 11.80 -13.61 2.18
CA CYS A 47 10.70 -13.52 1.20
C CYS A 47 10.27 -12.08 0.87
N GLY A 48 10.54 -11.13 1.77
CA GLY A 48 10.11 -9.74 1.60
C GLY A 48 8.60 -9.53 1.71
N SER A 49 7.83 -10.53 2.16
CA SER A 49 6.38 -10.40 2.34
C SER A 49 6.05 -9.20 3.24
N THR A 50 5.13 -8.36 2.78
CA THR A 50 4.55 -7.28 3.59
C THR A 50 3.33 -7.74 4.39
N ARG A 51 2.93 -9.02 4.30
CA ARG A 51 1.77 -9.60 4.97
C ARG A 51 2.19 -10.51 6.12
N ALA A 52 1.68 -10.23 7.31
CA ALA A 52 1.97 -11.00 8.53
C ALA A 52 1.44 -12.43 8.45
N SER A 53 0.29 -12.65 7.79
CA SER A 53 -0.28 -13.99 7.55
C SER A 53 0.61 -14.90 6.70
N ARG A 54 1.57 -14.34 5.95
CA ARG A 54 2.55 -15.10 5.16
C ARG A 54 3.90 -15.22 5.86
N CYS A 55 4.35 -14.16 6.53
CA CYS A 55 5.63 -14.13 7.24
C CYS A 55 5.65 -12.93 8.18
N VAL A 56 5.41 -13.16 9.48
CA VAL A 56 5.42 -12.11 10.52
C VAL A 56 6.75 -11.32 10.53
N PRO A 57 7.93 -11.95 10.52
CA PRO A 57 9.20 -11.21 10.63
C PRO A 57 9.48 -10.27 9.46
N CYS A 58 9.20 -10.71 8.22
CA CYS A 58 9.38 -9.85 7.05
C CYS A 58 8.38 -8.69 7.04
N ALA A 59 7.13 -8.96 7.43
CA ALA A 59 6.09 -7.93 7.48
C ALA A 59 6.39 -6.87 8.55
N GLU A 60 6.93 -7.27 9.71
CA GLU A 60 7.42 -6.34 10.73
C GLU A 60 8.59 -5.48 10.23
N LYS A 61 9.57 -6.08 9.53
CA LYS A 61 10.70 -5.35 8.95
C LYS A 61 10.21 -4.30 7.94
N ALA A 62 9.27 -4.67 7.06
CA ALA A 62 8.63 -3.75 6.12
C ALA A 62 7.86 -2.64 6.84
N ARG A 63 7.13 -2.98 7.93
CA ARG A 63 6.42 -2.00 8.76
C ARG A 63 7.38 -0.99 9.41
N ARG A 64 8.50 -1.45 9.98
CA ARG A 64 9.51 -0.57 10.58
C ARG A 64 10.14 0.38 9.56
N LEU A 65 10.40 -0.10 8.33
CA LEU A 65 10.86 0.75 7.23
C LEU A 65 9.83 1.85 6.88
N ARG A 66 8.54 1.51 6.85
CA ARG A 66 7.46 2.49 6.63
C ARG A 66 7.29 3.47 7.80
N MET A 67 7.50 3.03 9.04
CA MET A 67 7.52 3.93 10.21
C MET A 67 8.62 4.97 10.07
N GLN A 68 9.83 4.55 9.70
CA GLN A 68 10.95 5.47 9.45
C GLN A 68 10.60 6.48 8.34
N GLN A 69 10.12 6.00 7.19
CA GLN A 69 9.69 6.87 6.08
C GLN A 69 8.63 7.89 6.54
N CYS A 70 7.65 7.47 7.34
CA CYS A 70 6.61 8.36 7.87
C CYS A 70 7.23 9.43 8.79
N THR A 71 8.04 9.01 9.77
CA THR A 71 8.70 9.90 10.73
C THR A 71 9.61 10.92 10.05
N GLU A 72 10.45 10.50 9.11
CA GLU A 72 11.40 11.37 8.41
C GLU A 72 10.71 12.50 7.64
N GLY A 73 9.54 12.25 7.06
CA GLY A 73 8.87 13.24 6.20
C GLY A 73 7.80 14.09 6.90
N TRP A 74 7.29 13.71 8.07
CA TRP A 74 6.06 14.35 8.59
C TRP A 74 6.27 15.79 9.03
N HIS A 75 7.29 16.05 9.83
CA HIS A 75 7.50 17.34 10.47
C HIS A 75 8.73 18.07 9.93
N LEU A 76 9.01 17.91 8.62
CA LEU A 76 10.11 18.64 7.97
C LEU A 76 9.95 20.15 8.17
N THR A 77 11.05 20.79 8.57
CA THR A 77 11.13 22.23 8.80
C THR A 77 11.73 22.98 7.62
N GLU A 78 12.33 22.25 6.69
CA GLU A 78 13.04 22.77 5.52
C GLU A 78 12.49 22.11 4.26
N GLU A 79 12.49 22.86 3.16
CA GLU A 79 12.10 22.31 1.86
C GLU A 79 13.11 21.25 1.43
N LEU A 80 12.59 20.20 0.79
CA LEU A 80 13.46 19.21 0.17
C LEU A 80 14.16 19.87 -1.02
N PRO A 81 15.44 19.53 -1.29
CA PRO A 81 16.10 20.00 -2.50
C PRO A 81 15.30 19.60 -3.73
N ASP A 82 15.21 20.48 -4.73
CA ASP A 82 14.65 20.16 -6.04
C ASP A 82 15.57 19.17 -6.75
N LYS A 83 15.45 17.89 -6.40
CA LYS A 83 16.00 16.80 -7.18
C LYS A 83 14.97 16.38 -8.22
N PRO A 84 15.38 16.07 -9.47
CA PRO A 84 14.49 15.36 -10.37
C PRO A 84 14.06 14.10 -9.63
N THR A 85 12.76 14.01 -9.32
CA THR A 85 12.21 12.86 -8.61
C THR A 85 12.51 11.64 -9.45
N ALA A 86 13.43 10.79 -9.00
CA ALA A 86 13.59 9.46 -9.59
C ALA A 86 12.18 8.86 -9.63
N THR A 87 11.74 8.49 -10.82
CA THR A 87 10.49 7.77 -11.03
C THR A 87 10.57 6.52 -10.19
N SER A 88 10.03 6.54 -8.98
CA SER A 88 9.73 5.31 -8.28
C SER A 88 8.69 4.61 -9.14
N ASP A 89 8.98 3.40 -9.61
CA ASP A 89 8.02 2.50 -10.26
C ASP A 89 6.73 2.29 -9.43
N ASP A 90 6.79 2.69 -8.16
CA ASP A 90 5.66 2.85 -7.24
C ASP A 90 4.76 4.06 -7.55
N ASP A 91 4.72 4.60 -8.77
CA ASP A 91 3.63 5.49 -9.22
C ASP A 91 3.12 5.19 -10.62
N GLN A 92 2.89 3.91 -10.90
CA GLN A 92 1.72 3.56 -11.72
C GLN A 92 0.48 4.04 -10.97
N GLY A 93 0.09 5.31 -11.14
CA GLY A 93 -1.31 5.66 -10.95
C GLY A 93 -2.11 4.60 -11.68
N ASP A 94 -3.12 4.01 -11.01
CA ASP A 94 -3.98 3.01 -11.63
C ASP A 94 -4.27 3.49 -13.05
N GLY A 95 -3.86 2.67 -14.04
CA GLY A 95 -3.83 2.99 -15.47
C GLY A 95 -5.20 3.17 -16.10
N ASP A 96 -6.14 3.74 -15.35
CA ASP A 96 -7.48 4.11 -15.76
C ASP A 96 -7.54 5.49 -16.40
N ASP A 97 -6.59 6.38 -16.09
CA ASP A 97 -6.41 7.61 -16.87
C ASP A 97 -5.53 7.37 -18.12
N LEU A 98 -4.95 6.16 -18.27
CA LEU A 98 -4.13 5.78 -19.43
C LEU A 98 -4.93 5.20 -20.61
N VAL A 99 -6.20 4.85 -20.43
CA VAL A 99 -7.07 4.52 -21.58
C VAL A 99 -7.40 5.77 -22.42
N ASP A 100 -7.16 6.96 -21.88
CA ASP A 100 -7.24 8.25 -22.59
C ASP A 100 -5.94 8.61 -23.36
N GLU A 101 -4.85 7.84 -23.23
CA GLU A 101 -3.58 8.12 -23.94
C GLU A 101 -3.46 7.41 -25.31
N LEU A 102 -4.33 6.44 -25.62
CA LEU A 102 -4.30 5.69 -26.89
C LEU A 102 -5.27 6.24 -27.96
N GLY A 103 -5.93 7.37 -27.70
CA GLY A 103 -6.81 8.09 -28.64
C GLY A 103 -6.91 9.58 -28.29
N GLU A 104 -7.59 10.38 -29.13
CA GLU A 104 -7.92 11.77 -28.78
C GLU A 104 -8.65 11.78 -27.43
N ARG A 105 -8.02 12.38 -26.40
CA ARG A 105 -8.54 12.46 -25.03
C ARG A 105 -10.04 12.78 -25.02
N ARG A 106 -10.87 11.85 -24.53
CA ARG A 106 -12.33 12.01 -24.55
C ARG A 106 -12.75 12.99 -23.46
N VAL A 107 -12.85 14.27 -23.81
CA VAL A 107 -13.23 15.34 -22.87
C VAL A 107 -14.75 15.41 -22.75
N ARG A 108 -15.33 14.62 -21.84
CA ARG A 108 -16.73 14.81 -21.44
C ARG A 108 -16.84 16.01 -20.50
N SER A 109 -17.68 16.98 -20.84
CA SER A 109 -18.03 18.09 -19.94
C SER A 109 -18.82 17.54 -18.76
N THR A 110 -18.13 17.11 -17.70
CA THR A 110 -18.78 16.70 -16.45
C THR A 110 -19.33 17.96 -15.77
N ARG A 111 -20.62 18.24 -15.97
CA ARG A 111 -21.29 19.39 -15.34
C ARG A 111 -21.02 19.33 -13.83
N ARG A 112 -20.49 20.42 -13.28
CA ARG A 112 -20.23 20.53 -11.85
C ARG A 112 -21.54 20.29 -11.09
N ARG A 113 -21.48 19.43 -10.09
CA ARG A 113 -22.62 19.15 -9.23
C ARG A 113 -22.96 20.38 -8.40
N GLN A 114 -24.24 20.76 -8.39
CA GLN A 114 -24.75 21.88 -7.60
C GLN A 114 -24.97 21.49 -6.12
N ASP A 115 -25.02 20.19 -5.81
CA ASP A 115 -25.15 19.67 -4.44
C ASP A 115 -23.84 19.71 -3.63
N ALA A 116 -22.71 20.07 -4.25
CA ALA A 116 -21.41 20.13 -3.59
C ALA A 116 -21.03 21.57 -3.19
N PRO A 117 -20.52 21.80 -1.97
CA PRO A 117 -20.08 23.12 -1.55
C PRO A 117 -18.97 23.69 -2.46
N ASP A 118 -18.96 25.00 -2.60
CA ASP A 118 -17.86 25.72 -3.25
C ASP A 118 -16.59 25.61 -2.42
N LEU A 119 -15.47 25.37 -3.09
CA LEU A 119 -14.15 25.27 -2.48
C LEU A 119 -13.35 26.52 -2.83
N PRO A 120 -12.60 27.10 -1.87
CA PRO A 120 -11.65 28.16 -2.17
C PRO A 120 -10.65 27.72 -3.25
N ARG A 121 -10.25 28.66 -4.09
CA ARG A 121 -9.20 28.47 -5.09
C ARG A 121 -8.10 29.49 -4.82
N LEU A 122 -7.07 29.04 -4.13
CA LEU A 122 -5.89 29.85 -3.86
C LEU A 122 -4.82 29.57 -4.93
N PRO A 123 -3.97 30.56 -5.28
CA PRO A 123 -2.72 30.28 -5.97
C PRO A 123 -1.92 29.22 -5.20
N ILE A 124 -1.38 28.23 -5.90
CA ILE A 124 -0.62 27.16 -5.26
C ILE A 124 0.84 27.57 -5.23
N GLU A 125 1.36 27.80 -4.03
CA GLU A 125 2.79 28.04 -3.79
C GLU A 125 3.57 26.73 -3.98
N ASP A 126 4.74 26.79 -4.63
CA ASP A 126 5.65 25.64 -4.75
C ASP A 126 6.48 25.45 -3.47
N ARG A 127 5.75 25.20 -2.38
CA ARG A 127 6.32 24.83 -1.09
C ARG A 127 5.63 23.57 -0.58
N THR A 128 6.39 22.73 0.09
CA THR A 128 5.90 21.49 0.69
C THR A 128 5.78 21.59 2.20
N VAL A 129 6.49 22.51 2.84
CA VAL A 129 6.52 22.72 4.28
C VAL A 129 5.36 23.64 4.71
N GLY A 130 4.78 23.30 5.87
CA GLY A 130 3.70 24.06 6.48
C GLY A 130 4.15 25.40 7.07
N ALA A 131 3.19 26.28 7.35
CA ALA A 131 3.46 27.55 8.03
C ALA A 131 4.08 27.32 9.42
N SER A 132 5.00 28.22 9.79
CA SER A 132 5.52 28.34 11.15
C SER A 132 4.65 29.27 11.97
N PHE A 133 4.57 29.01 13.27
CA PHE A 133 3.82 29.80 14.23
C PHE A 133 4.74 30.17 15.39
N ASP A 134 4.64 31.42 15.84
CA ASP A 134 5.37 31.89 17.00
C ASP A 134 4.65 31.48 18.29
N GLY A 135 5.36 30.76 19.13
CA GLY A 135 4.92 30.37 20.47
C GLY A 135 5.34 31.36 21.54
N ARG A 136 4.92 31.08 22.77
CA ARG A 136 5.42 31.81 23.95
C ARG A 136 6.94 31.62 24.06
N GLN A 137 7.64 32.66 24.50
CA GLN A 137 9.10 32.68 24.71
C GLN A 137 9.93 32.46 23.42
N GLY A 138 9.44 32.88 22.26
CA GLY A 138 10.21 32.83 21.00
C GLY A 138 10.38 31.42 20.41
N LYS A 139 9.65 30.42 20.92
CA LYS A 139 9.65 29.07 20.33
C LYS A 139 8.83 29.04 19.05
N VAL A 140 9.48 28.83 17.92
CA VAL A 140 8.81 28.63 16.62
C VAL A 140 8.37 27.17 16.51
N PHE A 141 7.09 26.91 16.22
CA PHE A 141 6.58 25.57 15.99
C PHE A 141 5.94 25.44 14.60
N ARG A 142 6.09 24.25 13.99
CA ARG A 142 5.48 23.88 12.70
C ARG A 142 4.52 22.71 12.92
N PRO A 143 3.26 22.98 13.26
CA PRO A 143 2.28 21.94 13.49
C PRO A 143 1.96 21.22 12.18
N SER A 144 1.74 19.92 12.30
CA SER A 144 1.22 19.07 11.23
C SER A 144 -0.08 18.43 11.68
N MET A 145 -0.72 17.66 10.81
CA MET A 145 -2.05 17.13 11.07
C MET A 145 -2.10 15.61 10.94
N PHE A 146 -2.95 14.99 11.74
CA PHE A 146 -3.39 13.62 11.54
C PHE A 146 -4.89 13.65 11.22
N ILE A 147 -5.24 13.20 10.01
CA ILE A 147 -6.58 13.29 9.46
C ILE A 147 -7.11 11.88 9.20
N THR A 148 -8.32 11.60 9.68
CA THR A 148 -9.05 10.37 9.35
C THR A 148 -10.25 10.69 8.48
N LEU A 149 -10.31 10.04 7.31
CA LEU A 149 -11.44 10.12 6.38
C LEU A 149 -12.18 8.79 6.36
N THR A 150 -13.50 8.88 6.27
CA THR A 150 -14.41 7.73 6.29
C THR A 150 -15.22 7.68 5.00
N LEU A 151 -15.79 6.52 4.67
CA LEU A 151 -16.83 6.39 3.65
C LEU A 151 -18.24 6.51 4.27
N PRO A 152 -19.29 6.81 3.47
CA PRO A 152 -20.67 6.90 3.97
C PRO A 152 -21.19 5.62 4.62
N SER A 153 -20.61 4.46 4.26
CA SER A 153 -20.92 3.15 4.86
C SER A 153 -20.50 3.03 6.33
N TYR A 154 -19.62 3.91 6.82
CA TYR A 154 -19.25 3.98 8.22
C TYR A 154 -20.45 4.31 9.12
N GLY A 155 -20.52 3.67 10.29
CA GLY A 155 -21.60 3.90 11.24
C GLY A 155 -21.65 2.92 12.41
N LYS A 156 -22.75 2.95 13.17
CA LYS A 156 -22.93 2.16 14.40
C LYS A 156 -22.86 0.65 14.13
N ILE A 157 -22.15 -0.09 14.96
CA ILE A 157 -22.10 -1.55 14.88
C ILE A 157 -22.92 -2.21 15.96
N SER A 158 -23.41 -3.42 15.72
CA SER A 158 -23.92 -4.25 16.80
C SER A 158 -22.78 -4.57 17.77
N PRO A 159 -22.98 -4.44 19.10
CA PRO A 159 -21.95 -4.73 20.10
C PRO A 159 -21.34 -6.13 19.90
N GLY A 160 -20.04 -6.27 20.11
CA GLY A 160 -19.32 -7.55 20.02
C GLY A 160 -19.08 -8.12 18.62
N THR A 161 -19.87 -7.73 17.62
CA THR A 161 -19.90 -8.43 16.31
C THR A 161 -19.23 -7.65 15.17
N GLY A 162 -19.08 -6.33 15.29
CA GLY A 162 -18.43 -5.51 14.25
C GLY A 162 -19.25 -5.33 12.96
N VAL A 163 -20.51 -5.77 12.94
CA VAL A 163 -21.43 -5.68 11.80
C VAL A 163 -22.36 -4.46 11.90
N PRO A 164 -22.98 -4.00 10.80
CA PRO A 164 -23.99 -2.96 10.84
C PRO A 164 -25.17 -3.32 11.75
N VAL A 165 -25.60 -2.38 12.62
CA VAL A 165 -26.80 -2.54 13.46
C VAL A 165 -28.02 -2.96 12.62
N ASN A 166 -28.22 -2.30 11.48
CA ASN A 166 -29.30 -2.60 10.55
C ASN A 166 -28.75 -3.32 9.33
N ARG A 167 -28.65 -4.65 9.39
CA ARG A 167 -28.11 -5.47 8.30
C ARG A 167 -28.98 -5.47 7.04
N ARG A 168 -30.31 -5.49 7.23
CA ARG A 168 -31.29 -5.56 6.13
C ARG A 168 -31.27 -4.33 5.22
N THR A 169 -30.86 -3.18 5.74
CA THR A 169 -30.82 -1.91 5.00
C THR A 169 -29.41 -1.49 4.62
N TYR A 170 -28.41 -2.33 4.88
CA TYR A 170 -27.03 -2.06 4.47
C TYR A 170 -26.89 -2.31 2.97
N ASP A 171 -26.60 -1.24 2.23
CA ASP A 171 -26.40 -1.30 0.78
C ASP A 171 -24.99 -1.84 0.48
N TYR A 172 -24.89 -3.16 0.35
CA TYR A 172 -23.63 -3.85 0.05
C TYR A 172 -23.08 -3.51 -1.32
N ARG A 173 -23.96 -3.33 -2.32
CA ARG A 173 -23.57 -3.01 -3.68
C ARG A 173 -22.88 -1.65 -3.73
N ARG A 174 -23.49 -0.64 -3.11
CA ARG A 174 -22.88 0.69 -2.96
C ARG A 174 -21.60 0.63 -2.15
N ALA A 175 -21.59 -0.08 -1.02
CA ALA A 175 -20.39 -0.21 -0.19
C ALA A 175 -19.22 -0.87 -0.96
N ALA A 176 -19.51 -1.85 -1.81
CA ALA A 176 -18.53 -2.49 -2.69
C ALA A 176 -18.00 -1.52 -3.75
N LEU A 177 -18.88 -0.78 -4.45
CA LEU A 177 -18.46 0.24 -5.42
C LEU A 177 -17.64 1.36 -4.77
N ASP A 178 -18.07 1.86 -3.61
CA ASP A 178 -17.34 2.87 -2.85
C ASP A 178 -15.95 2.36 -2.42
N ALA A 179 -15.82 1.08 -2.08
CA ALA A 179 -14.54 0.46 -1.75
C ALA A 179 -13.63 0.31 -2.98
N LEU A 180 -14.17 -0.19 -4.10
CA LEU A 180 -13.46 -0.35 -5.37
C LEU A 180 -12.89 0.98 -5.89
N LEU A 181 -13.67 2.05 -5.75
CA LEU A 181 -13.35 3.37 -6.28
C LEU A 181 -12.79 4.32 -5.20
N PHE A 182 -12.48 3.79 -4.01
CA PHE A 182 -11.97 4.58 -2.88
C PHE A 182 -10.68 5.35 -3.22
N PRO A 183 -9.67 4.76 -3.88
CA PRO A 183 -8.45 5.49 -4.24
C PRO A 183 -8.75 6.75 -5.08
N LYS A 184 -9.68 6.65 -6.03
CA LYS A 184 -10.05 7.76 -6.91
C LYS A 184 -10.63 8.95 -6.15
N VAL A 185 -11.46 8.72 -5.12
CA VAL A 185 -11.99 9.82 -4.30
C VAL A 185 -10.92 10.42 -3.39
N ILE A 186 -9.95 9.63 -2.93
CA ILE A 186 -8.82 10.13 -2.15
C ILE A 186 -7.91 11.03 -2.99
N ASP A 187 -7.61 10.65 -4.23
CA ASP A 187 -6.80 11.48 -5.13
C ASP A 187 -7.48 12.84 -5.38
N ARG A 188 -8.80 12.83 -5.60
CA ARG A 188 -9.58 14.07 -5.73
C ARG A 188 -9.59 14.88 -4.44
N TRP A 189 -9.64 14.25 -3.27
CA TRP A 189 -9.57 14.93 -1.99
C TRP A 189 -8.24 15.65 -1.81
N VAL A 190 -7.11 14.99 -2.11
CA VAL A 190 -5.77 15.59 -2.04
C VAL A 190 -5.63 16.75 -3.02
N GLN A 191 -6.10 16.58 -4.26
CA GLN A 191 -6.09 17.66 -5.27
C GLN A 191 -6.87 18.88 -4.79
N ASN A 192 -8.08 18.66 -4.26
CA ASN A 192 -8.92 19.73 -3.72
C ASN A 192 -8.28 20.38 -2.49
N LEU A 193 -7.65 19.60 -1.62
CA LEU A 193 -6.95 20.10 -0.43
C LEU A 193 -5.79 21.01 -0.81
N ARG A 194 -4.96 20.63 -1.80
CA ARG A 194 -3.85 21.46 -2.31
C ARG A 194 -4.35 22.79 -2.88
N ARG A 195 -5.40 22.75 -3.71
CA ARG A 195 -6.01 23.95 -4.30
C ARG A 195 -6.63 24.88 -3.26
N ALA A 196 -7.29 24.30 -2.25
CA ALA A 196 -7.97 25.07 -1.22
C ALA A 196 -6.99 25.62 -0.18
N ALA A 197 -5.92 24.89 0.14
CA ALA A 197 -4.90 25.29 1.11
C ALA A 197 -3.81 26.20 0.51
N GLY A 198 -3.62 26.20 -0.82
CA GLY A 198 -2.69 27.10 -1.50
C GLY A 198 -1.22 26.66 -1.48
N PHE A 199 -0.92 25.39 -1.22
CA PHE A 199 0.45 24.86 -1.26
C PHE A 199 0.50 23.36 -1.63
N GLN A 200 1.69 22.84 -1.92
CA GLN A 200 1.91 21.43 -2.25
C GLN A 200 1.82 20.55 -1.00
N VAL A 201 0.61 20.37 -0.46
CA VAL A 201 0.33 19.51 0.69
C VAL A 201 0.91 18.12 0.47
N GLN A 202 1.83 17.72 1.35
CA GLN A 202 2.42 16.39 1.39
C GLN A 202 1.75 15.54 2.45
N TYR A 203 1.63 14.25 2.19
CA TYR A 203 1.04 13.29 3.10
C TYR A 203 1.70 11.92 3.03
N PHE A 204 1.60 11.21 4.14
CA PHE A 204 1.77 9.76 4.24
C PHE A 204 0.45 9.22 4.78
N ALA A 205 -0.19 8.31 4.07
CA ALA A 205 -1.47 7.75 4.46
C ALA A 205 -1.52 6.23 4.33
N ALA A 206 -2.36 5.62 5.15
CA ALA A 206 -2.64 4.21 5.14
C ALA A 206 -4.15 3.97 5.12
N VAL A 207 -4.57 2.97 4.34
CA VAL A 207 -5.96 2.52 4.31
C VAL A 207 -6.15 1.38 5.30
N GLU A 208 -7.05 1.62 6.25
CA GLU A 208 -7.47 0.66 7.26
C GLU A 208 -8.91 0.20 6.97
N PRO A 209 -9.21 -1.12 7.01
CA PRO A 209 -10.60 -1.56 7.09
C PRO A 209 -11.11 -1.22 8.48
N GLN A 210 -12.27 -0.61 8.59
CA GLN A 210 -12.94 -0.46 9.88
C GLN A 210 -14.02 -1.51 10.08
N LYS A 211 -14.53 -1.59 11.31
CA LYS A 211 -15.73 -2.38 11.60
C LYS A 211 -16.87 -1.92 10.67
N ARG A 212 -17.64 -2.87 10.10
CA ARG A 212 -18.48 -2.77 8.87
C ARG A 212 -17.79 -2.91 7.52
N LEU A 213 -16.48 -3.20 7.49
CA LEU A 213 -15.70 -3.41 6.27
C LEU A 213 -15.63 -2.18 5.34
N ALA A 214 -15.90 -0.98 5.87
CA ALA A 214 -15.76 0.27 5.15
C ALA A 214 -14.27 0.72 5.17
N PRO A 215 -13.64 0.98 4.01
CA PRO A 215 -12.31 1.56 3.95
C PRO A 215 -12.25 2.94 4.58
N HIS A 216 -11.24 3.16 5.43
CA HIS A 216 -10.91 4.43 6.05
C HIS A 216 -9.49 4.82 5.68
N LEU A 217 -9.27 6.12 5.47
CA LEU A 217 -7.94 6.67 5.29
C LEU A 217 -7.47 7.31 6.60
N HIS A 218 -6.29 6.92 7.06
CA HIS A 218 -5.55 7.65 8.08
C HIS A 218 -4.35 8.33 7.42
N ALA A 219 -4.27 9.66 7.51
CA ALA A 219 -3.25 10.46 6.84
C ALA A 219 -2.49 11.34 7.82
N ALA A 220 -1.18 11.14 7.88
CA ALA A 220 -0.22 12.13 8.34
C ALA A 220 -0.07 13.19 7.24
N VAL A 221 -0.41 14.44 7.54
CA VAL A 221 -0.37 15.56 6.60
C VAL A 221 0.59 16.62 7.12
N ARG A 222 1.53 17.06 6.26
CA ARG A 222 2.50 18.09 6.61
C ARG A 222 1.84 19.48 6.61
N GLY A 223 2.06 20.21 7.70
CA GLY A 223 1.55 21.58 7.89
C GLY A 223 0.15 21.64 8.49
N ALA A 224 -0.22 22.83 8.97
CA ALA A 224 -1.52 23.09 9.56
C ALA A 224 -2.46 23.76 8.57
N ILE A 225 -3.64 23.15 8.41
CA ILE A 225 -4.73 23.61 7.56
C ILE A 225 -5.94 23.84 8.48
N PRO A 226 -6.70 24.94 8.32
CA PRO A 226 -7.88 25.20 9.14
C PRO A 226 -8.86 24.01 9.12
N ARG A 227 -9.31 23.56 10.30
CA ARG A 227 -10.23 22.41 10.41
C ARG A 227 -11.52 22.60 9.60
N ALA A 228 -12.04 23.83 9.55
CA ALA A 228 -13.20 24.17 8.75
C ALA A 228 -12.96 23.94 7.25
N LEU A 229 -11.76 24.29 6.75
CA LEU A 229 -11.38 24.07 5.36
C LEU A 229 -11.28 22.58 5.03
N VAL A 230 -10.65 21.79 5.89
CA VAL A 230 -10.57 20.32 5.70
C VAL A 230 -11.97 19.69 5.66
N LYS A 231 -12.88 20.12 6.55
CA LYS A 231 -14.28 19.66 6.54
C LYS A 231 -15.02 20.07 5.27
N GLN A 232 -14.82 21.31 4.81
CA GLN A 232 -15.41 21.82 3.57
C GLN A 232 -14.89 21.07 2.34
N VAL A 233 -13.57 20.84 2.24
CA VAL A 233 -12.94 20.02 1.19
C VAL A 233 -13.48 18.60 1.19
N THR A 234 -13.61 17.99 2.37
CA THR A 234 -14.17 16.63 2.49
C THR A 234 -15.62 16.59 1.99
N ALA A 235 -16.47 17.52 2.45
CA ALA A 235 -17.87 17.59 2.03
C ALA A 235 -18.04 17.92 0.53
N GLY A 236 -17.11 18.69 -0.04
CA GLY A 236 -17.10 19.06 -1.46
C GLY A 236 -16.44 18.05 -2.39
N THR A 237 -15.81 17.00 -1.86
CA THR A 237 -15.09 16.02 -2.68
C THR A 237 -16.00 14.87 -3.08
N TYR A 238 -16.09 14.64 -4.38
CA TYR A 238 -16.76 13.51 -5.00
C TYR A 238 -16.00 13.06 -6.25
N HIS A 239 -16.22 11.82 -6.67
CA HIS A 239 -15.74 11.29 -7.95
C HIS A 239 -16.92 10.70 -8.73
N GLN A 240 -17.13 11.18 -9.96
CA GLN A 240 -18.18 10.68 -10.85
C GLN A 240 -17.57 9.67 -11.81
N VAL A 241 -18.15 8.47 -11.83
CA VAL A 241 -17.71 7.38 -12.71
C VAL A 241 -18.68 7.28 -13.87
N TRP A 242 -18.19 7.66 -15.05
CA TRP A 242 -18.93 7.62 -16.32
C TRP A 242 -18.56 6.37 -17.09
N TRP A 243 -18.98 5.23 -16.56
CA TRP A 243 -18.85 3.93 -17.21
C TRP A 243 -20.21 3.50 -17.75
N PRO A 244 -20.25 2.49 -18.66
CA PRO A 244 -21.50 1.85 -19.05
C PRO A 244 -22.27 1.33 -17.83
N SER A 245 -23.59 1.16 -18.00
CA SER A 245 -24.44 0.67 -16.92
C SER A 245 -24.04 -0.74 -16.50
N ILE A 246 -24.16 -0.99 -15.20
CA ILE A 246 -23.89 -2.29 -14.57
C ILE A 246 -25.13 -2.79 -13.81
N ASP A 247 -26.29 -2.19 -14.03
CA ASP A 247 -27.50 -2.47 -13.26
C ASP A 247 -28.01 -3.89 -13.47
N GLU A 248 -27.97 -4.37 -14.71
CA GLU A 248 -28.42 -5.71 -15.08
C GLU A 248 -27.28 -6.52 -15.70
N PRO A 249 -26.85 -7.63 -15.07
CA PRO A 249 -25.90 -8.54 -15.69
C PRO A 249 -26.58 -9.30 -16.84
N VAL A 250 -25.92 -9.35 -17.99
CA VAL A 250 -26.36 -10.16 -19.15
C VAL A 250 -26.05 -11.63 -18.92
N TYR A 251 -24.90 -11.93 -18.31
CA TYR A 251 -24.46 -13.29 -18.00
C TYR A 251 -24.42 -13.52 -16.48
N GLN A 252 -25.09 -14.57 -16.00
CA GLN A 252 -25.17 -14.93 -14.59
C GLN A 252 -24.23 -16.08 -14.24
N ASP A 253 -24.01 -16.30 -12.94
CA ASP A 253 -23.19 -17.42 -12.48
C ASP A 253 -23.86 -18.75 -12.86
N GLY A 254 -23.15 -19.57 -13.64
CA GLY A 254 -23.66 -20.83 -14.17
C GLY A 254 -23.96 -20.81 -15.67
N ASP A 255 -24.05 -19.62 -16.28
CA ASP A 255 -24.21 -19.48 -17.73
C ASP A 255 -22.92 -19.80 -18.48
N VAL A 256 -23.06 -20.05 -19.79
CA VAL A 256 -21.91 -20.12 -20.70
C VAL A 256 -21.38 -18.70 -20.90
N MET A 257 -20.13 -18.49 -20.49
CA MET A 257 -19.51 -17.16 -20.52
C MET A 257 -19.01 -16.77 -21.92
N PRO A 258 -18.89 -15.46 -22.23
CA PRO A 258 -18.29 -14.98 -23.47
C PRO A 258 -16.93 -15.62 -23.76
N VAL A 259 -16.70 -15.97 -25.02
CA VAL A 259 -15.48 -16.64 -25.49
C VAL A 259 -14.63 -15.72 -26.35
N TRP A 260 -13.32 -15.90 -26.30
CA TRP A 260 -12.39 -15.15 -27.13
C TRP A 260 -12.39 -15.71 -28.56
N ASP A 261 -12.74 -14.86 -29.51
CA ASP A 261 -12.59 -15.10 -30.93
C ASP A 261 -11.23 -14.56 -31.40
N ARG A 262 -10.41 -15.44 -32.01
CA ARG A 262 -9.05 -15.09 -32.44
C ARG A 262 -9.02 -14.25 -33.70
N ASP A 263 -10.01 -14.40 -34.58
CA ASP A 263 -10.04 -13.73 -35.87
C ASP A 263 -10.56 -12.30 -35.70
N LEU A 264 -11.55 -12.11 -34.82
CA LEU A 264 -12.05 -10.79 -34.43
C LEU A 264 -11.14 -10.08 -33.41
N ALA A 265 -10.23 -10.83 -32.77
CA ALA A 265 -9.45 -10.36 -31.63
C ALA A 265 -10.33 -9.71 -30.54
N GLY A 266 -11.43 -10.37 -30.20
CA GLY A 266 -12.45 -9.86 -29.29
C GLY A 266 -13.33 -10.96 -28.70
N TYR A 267 -14.24 -10.58 -27.83
CA TYR A 267 -15.19 -11.50 -27.20
C TYR A 267 -16.50 -11.59 -27.96
N VAL A 268 -17.02 -12.81 -28.10
CA VAL A 268 -18.33 -13.10 -28.71
C VAL A 268 -19.25 -13.82 -27.72
N ASP A 269 -20.56 -13.66 -27.93
CA ASP A 269 -21.57 -14.43 -27.22
C ASP A 269 -21.46 -15.91 -27.68
N PRO A 270 -21.37 -16.87 -26.74
CA PRO A 270 -21.10 -18.26 -27.07
C PRO A 270 -22.29 -18.98 -27.73
N VAL A 271 -23.50 -18.42 -27.64
CA VAL A 271 -24.74 -18.98 -28.20
C VAL A 271 -25.04 -18.36 -29.55
N THR A 272 -24.98 -17.02 -29.68
CA THR A 272 -25.30 -16.33 -30.94
C THR A 272 -24.11 -16.19 -31.87
N GLY A 273 -22.88 -16.23 -31.34
CA GLY A 273 -21.65 -15.93 -32.09
C GLY A 273 -21.46 -14.44 -32.40
N GLU A 274 -22.33 -13.56 -31.89
CA GLU A 274 -22.24 -12.12 -32.12
C GLU A 274 -21.15 -11.49 -31.25
N ALA A 275 -20.40 -10.53 -31.80
CA ALA A 275 -19.40 -9.79 -31.07
C ALA A 275 -20.04 -8.95 -29.96
N LEU A 276 -19.46 -9.01 -28.75
CA LEU A 276 -19.86 -8.16 -27.65
C LEU A 276 -19.56 -6.69 -27.98
N ARG A 277 -20.35 -5.78 -27.41
CA ARG A 277 -20.15 -4.33 -27.55
C ARG A 277 -18.76 -3.95 -27.06
N THR A 278 -18.03 -3.13 -27.81
CA THR A 278 -16.71 -2.67 -27.35
C THR A 278 -16.84 -1.63 -26.24
N TRP A 279 -15.78 -1.44 -25.46
CA TRP A 279 -15.72 -0.37 -24.46
C TRP A 279 -15.94 1.01 -25.08
N GLY A 280 -15.32 1.27 -26.24
CA GLY A 280 -15.44 2.53 -26.96
C GLY A 280 -16.89 2.82 -27.37
N ASP A 281 -17.53 1.86 -28.03
CA ASP A 281 -18.92 2.02 -28.48
C ASP A 281 -19.89 2.22 -27.30
N ALA A 282 -19.65 1.54 -26.18
CA ALA A 282 -20.47 1.70 -24.97
C ALA A 282 -20.29 3.10 -24.33
N LEU A 283 -19.10 3.71 -24.47
CA LEU A 283 -18.89 5.10 -24.06
C LEU A 283 -19.50 6.09 -25.05
N ASP A 284 -19.48 5.79 -26.35
CA ASP A 284 -20.15 6.57 -27.39
C ASP A 284 -21.67 6.63 -27.16
N ASP A 285 -22.30 5.49 -26.86
CA ASP A 285 -23.73 5.45 -26.51
C ASP A 285 -24.03 6.35 -25.32
N LEU A 286 -23.16 6.32 -24.30
CA LEU A 286 -23.28 7.13 -23.11
C LEU A 286 -23.03 8.63 -23.37
N ASP A 287 -22.25 8.98 -24.39
CA ASP A 287 -22.05 10.38 -24.84
C ASP A 287 -23.22 10.88 -25.68
N LEU A 288 -23.87 10.00 -26.44
CA LEU A 288 -25.03 10.31 -27.27
C LEU A 288 -26.32 10.44 -26.46
N ASP A 289 -26.41 9.83 -25.28
CA ASP A 289 -27.55 9.94 -24.37
C ASP A 289 -27.57 11.30 -23.64
N PRO A 290 -28.53 12.20 -23.95
CA PRO A 290 -28.63 13.51 -23.29
C PRO A 290 -29.02 13.43 -21.81
N ASP A 291 -29.62 12.32 -21.38
CA ASP A 291 -30.07 12.06 -20.02
C ASP A 291 -29.10 11.16 -19.23
N ALA A 292 -27.94 10.85 -19.82
CA ALA A 292 -26.93 10.00 -19.23
C ALA A 292 -26.56 10.46 -17.80
N LYS A 293 -26.53 9.49 -16.89
CA LYS A 293 -26.11 9.69 -15.49
C LYS A 293 -24.80 8.95 -15.25
N PRO A 294 -23.95 9.45 -14.33
CA PRO A 294 -22.79 8.68 -13.92
C PRO A 294 -23.25 7.37 -13.30
N MET A 295 -22.65 6.26 -13.72
CA MET A 295 -22.92 4.92 -13.21
C MET A 295 -22.78 4.87 -11.68
N HIS A 296 -21.77 5.55 -11.13
CA HIS A 296 -21.63 5.69 -9.68
C HIS A 296 -21.04 7.05 -9.31
N VAL A 297 -21.39 7.55 -8.11
CA VAL A 297 -20.78 8.74 -7.54
C VAL A 297 -20.30 8.45 -6.12
N VAL A 298 -18.99 8.32 -6.01
CA VAL A 298 -18.28 8.09 -4.75
C VAL A 298 -18.14 9.41 -4.01
N ARG A 299 -18.40 9.38 -2.70
CA ARG A 299 -18.27 10.53 -1.80
C ARG A 299 -17.59 10.09 -0.51
N LEU A 300 -16.99 11.06 0.19
CA LEU A 300 -16.52 10.84 1.55
C LEU A 300 -17.68 10.93 2.55
N GLY A 301 -17.54 10.23 3.67
CA GLY A 301 -18.47 10.24 4.79
C GLY A 301 -18.45 11.57 5.54
N LYS A 302 -19.50 11.83 6.32
CA LYS A 302 -19.62 13.04 7.14
C LYS A 302 -18.62 13.09 8.30
N GLN A 303 -18.11 11.94 8.72
CA GLN A 303 -17.20 11.85 9.85
C GLN A 303 -15.77 12.07 9.40
N VAL A 304 -15.15 13.11 9.96
CA VAL A 304 -13.74 13.45 9.76
C VAL A 304 -13.15 13.73 11.14
N ASP A 305 -12.12 12.97 11.50
CA ASP A 305 -11.31 13.27 12.69
C ASP A 305 -10.07 14.06 12.27
N ILE A 306 -9.76 15.13 13.02
CA ILE A 306 -8.71 16.09 12.67
C ILE A 306 -7.92 16.47 13.92
N GLN A 307 -6.72 15.91 14.05
CA GLN A 307 -5.81 16.16 15.15
C GLN A 307 -4.66 17.04 14.68
N GLY A 308 -4.31 18.05 15.48
CA GLY A 308 -3.09 18.83 15.27
C GLY A 308 -1.97 18.22 16.11
N ILE A 309 -0.81 17.97 15.51
CA ILE A 309 0.33 17.33 16.15
C ILE A 309 1.56 18.22 15.99
N ILE A 310 2.25 18.45 17.10
CA ILE A 310 3.53 19.16 17.15
C ILE A 310 4.59 18.12 17.53
N ALA A 311 5.64 18.02 16.71
CA ALA A 311 6.78 17.14 16.98
C ALA A 311 7.99 17.96 17.47
N PRO A 312 8.91 17.33 18.23
CA PRO A 312 8.81 15.96 18.76
C PRO A 312 7.78 15.84 19.89
N SER A 313 6.98 14.77 19.89
CA SER A 313 6.04 14.48 20.99
C SER A 313 5.64 12.99 21.03
N PRO A 314 5.23 12.45 22.20
CA PRO A 314 4.71 11.08 22.30
C PRO A 314 3.48 10.82 21.42
N ASP A 315 2.71 11.87 21.11
CA ASP A 315 1.53 11.77 20.25
C ASP A 315 1.92 11.61 18.78
N ALA A 316 2.98 12.29 18.33
CA ALA A 316 3.54 12.05 16.99
C ALA A 316 3.99 10.59 16.83
N ASP A 317 4.73 10.05 17.81
CA ASP A 317 5.19 8.66 17.78
C ASP A 317 4.02 7.66 17.82
N ARG A 318 2.99 7.95 18.62
CA ARG A 318 1.77 7.14 18.71
C ARG A 318 1.02 7.15 17.37
N ALA A 319 0.92 8.31 16.73
CA ALA A 319 0.24 8.44 15.46
C ALA A 319 0.99 7.72 14.33
N VAL A 320 2.32 7.78 14.28
CA VAL A 320 3.13 6.96 13.33
C VAL A 320 2.92 5.47 13.57
N ARG A 321 2.95 5.01 14.82
CA ARG A 321 2.67 3.61 15.17
C ARG A 321 1.26 3.19 14.76
N TYR A 322 0.28 4.05 14.98
CA TYR A 322 -1.12 3.79 14.65
C TYR A 322 -1.32 3.71 13.13
N LEU A 323 -0.81 4.68 12.37
CA LEU A 323 -0.90 4.71 10.92
C LEU A 323 -0.28 3.47 10.27
N THR A 324 0.83 2.98 10.84
CA THR A 324 1.52 1.79 10.34
C THR A 324 0.97 0.47 10.90
N LYS A 325 0.02 0.51 11.84
CA LYS A 325 -0.47 -0.67 12.59
C LYS A 325 -1.03 -1.77 11.69
N TYR A 326 -1.76 -1.40 10.64
CA TYR A 326 -2.52 -2.33 9.81
C TYR A 326 -1.90 -2.61 8.45
N LEU A 327 -0.70 -2.09 8.19
CA LEU A 327 -0.01 -2.31 6.92
C LEU A 327 0.28 -3.79 6.65
N ALA A 328 0.54 -4.55 7.72
CA ALA A 328 0.87 -5.97 7.64
C ALA A 328 -0.35 -6.91 7.70
N LYS A 329 -1.53 -6.41 8.10
CA LYS A 329 -2.73 -7.24 8.28
C LYS A 329 -3.52 -7.38 6.97
N SER A 330 -4.23 -8.48 6.80
CA SER A 330 -5.27 -8.64 5.77
C SER A 330 -6.41 -7.65 6.01
N MET A 331 -7.10 -7.18 4.94
CA MET A 331 -8.24 -6.29 5.14
C MET A 331 -9.43 -7.01 5.77
N ALA A 332 -9.59 -8.30 5.44
CA ALA A 332 -10.64 -9.16 5.97
C ALA A 332 -10.46 -9.44 7.47
N ASP A 333 -9.23 -9.71 7.91
CA ASP A 333 -8.94 -10.36 9.19
C ASP A 333 -8.47 -9.37 10.28
N THR A 334 -8.82 -8.09 10.15
CA THR A 334 -8.21 -7.02 10.96
C THR A 334 -8.71 -6.98 12.43
N TYR A 335 -9.95 -7.42 12.69
CA TYR A 335 -10.61 -7.32 14.01
C TYR A 335 -11.02 -8.66 14.62
N ASP A 336 -10.60 -9.72 13.96
CA ASP A 336 -11.09 -11.06 14.16
C ASP A 336 -10.07 -11.79 15.05
N ASP A 337 -10.54 -12.39 16.16
CA ASP A 337 -9.75 -13.38 16.88
C ASP A 337 -9.83 -14.69 16.09
N PRO A 338 -8.69 -15.26 15.63
CA PRO A 338 -8.69 -16.51 14.86
C PRO A 338 -9.43 -17.66 15.55
N TYR A 339 -9.61 -17.59 16.88
CA TYR A 339 -10.21 -18.63 17.70
C TYR A 339 -11.67 -18.33 18.13
N ASP A 340 -12.21 -17.15 17.81
CA ASP A 340 -13.59 -16.75 18.18
C ASP A 340 -14.22 -15.88 17.07
N MET A 341 -14.49 -16.52 15.93
CA MET A 341 -15.12 -15.88 14.78
C MET A 341 -16.64 -15.90 14.88
N ASP A 342 -17.24 -14.72 15.09
CA ASP A 342 -18.69 -14.56 15.03
C ASP A 342 -19.23 -14.90 13.62
N THR A 343 -20.09 -15.93 13.54
CA THR A 343 -20.79 -16.36 12.31
C THR A 343 -21.45 -15.20 11.59
N ALA A 344 -21.99 -14.25 12.36
CA ALA A 344 -22.70 -13.12 11.81
C ALA A 344 -21.74 -12.10 11.16
N ARG A 345 -20.52 -11.97 11.67
CA ARG A 345 -19.43 -11.19 11.06
C ARG A 345 -18.91 -11.82 9.77
N GLN A 346 -18.77 -13.15 9.75
CA GLN A 346 -18.39 -13.89 8.55
C GLN A 346 -19.44 -13.74 7.44
N ALA A 347 -20.73 -13.85 7.77
CA ALA A 347 -21.82 -13.63 6.82
C ALA A 347 -21.80 -12.21 6.23
N HIS A 348 -21.47 -11.20 7.05
CA HIS A 348 -21.33 -9.81 6.60
C HIS A 348 -20.16 -9.66 5.61
N LEU A 349 -19.02 -10.31 5.88
CA LEU A 349 -17.87 -10.33 4.98
C LEU A 349 -18.18 -11.01 3.66
N ASN A 350 -18.74 -12.22 3.72
CA ASN A 350 -19.12 -12.98 2.53
C ASN A 350 -20.11 -12.20 1.66
N ARG A 351 -21.07 -11.48 2.28
CA ARG A 351 -22.04 -10.67 1.54
C ARG A 351 -21.41 -9.49 0.82
N LEU A 352 -20.47 -8.78 1.45
CA LEU A 352 -19.74 -7.69 0.79
C LEU A 352 -18.83 -8.22 -0.32
N HIS A 353 -18.11 -9.31 -0.06
CA HIS A 353 -17.21 -9.93 -1.03
C HIS A 353 -17.96 -10.46 -2.25
N ALA A 354 -19.16 -10.99 -2.08
CA ALA A 354 -20.02 -11.42 -3.19
C ALA A 354 -20.31 -10.27 -4.17
N GLU A 355 -20.62 -9.07 -3.68
CA GLU A 355 -20.81 -7.88 -4.55
C GLU A 355 -19.50 -7.49 -5.23
N ILE A 356 -18.40 -7.41 -4.46
CA ILE A 356 -17.08 -7.04 -4.99
C ILE A 356 -16.67 -7.97 -6.12
N ARG A 357 -16.93 -9.27 -6.02
CA ARG A 357 -16.52 -10.28 -7.01
C ARG A 357 -17.13 -10.05 -8.39
N VAL A 358 -18.33 -9.46 -8.47
CA VAL A 358 -19.09 -9.34 -9.72
C VAL A 358 -19.07 -7.94 -10.33
N LEU A 359 -18.85 -6.90 -9.52
CA LEU A 359 -18.79 -5.51 -9.97
C LEU A 359 -17.45 -5.22 -10.68
N PRO A 360 -17.40 -4.36 -11.72
CA PRO A 360 -16.14 -3.99 -12.36
C PRO A 360 -15.33 -3.04 -11.46
N CYS A 361 -14.01 -3.27 -11.36
CA CYS A 361 -13.10 -2.41 -10.60
C CYS A 361 -12.41 -1.31 -11.43
N SER A 362 -12.37 -1.47 -12.75
CA SER A 362 -11.72 -0.60 -13.73
C SER A 362 -12.28 -0.84 -15.14
N PRO A 363 -12.04 0.02 -16.15
CA PRO A 363 -12.36 -0.21 -17.56
C PRO A 363 -11.77 -1.52 -18.11
N LYS A 364 -10.59 -1.94 -17.62
CA LYS A 364 -9.91 -3.17 -18.05
C LYS A 364 -10.40 -4.43 -17.31
N CYS A 365 -11.39 -4.30 -16.43
CA CYS A 365 -11.84 -5.40 -15.59
C CYS A 365 -12.60 -6.46 -16.40
N ALA A 366 -12.22 -7.73 -16.22
CA ALA A 366 -12.91 -8.87 -16.84
C ALA A 366 -14.41 -8.96 -16.51
N ASN A 367 -14.88 -8.32 -15.45
CA ASN A 367 -16.29 -8.28 -15.09
C ASN A 367 -17.16 -7.53 -16.12
N TRP A 368 -16.60 -6.72 -17.02
CA TRP A 368 -17.38 -6.11 -18.11
C TRP A 368 -18.04 -7.14 -19.01
N LEU A 369 -17.39 -8.31 -19.21
CA LEU A 369 -17.96 -9.40 -19.99
C LEU A 369 -19.29 -9.90 -19.41
N ARG A 370 -19.49 -9.78 -18.09
CA ARG A 370 -20.76 -10.09 -17.42
C ARG A 370 -21.91 -9.20 -17.91
N TYR A 371 -21.58 -7.97 -18.28
CA TYR A 371 -22.53 -6.95 -18.70
C TYR A 371 -22.64 -6.85 -20.23
N GLY A 372 -22.11 -7.85 -20.97
CA GLY A 372 -22.16 -7.85 -22.43
C GLY A 372 -21.21 -6.85 -23.09
N ILE A 373 -20.23 -6.34 -22.35
CA ILE A 373 -19.30 -5.32 -22.82
C ILE A 373 -17.88 -5.88 -22.77
N GLN A 374 -17.11 -5.66 -23.82
CA GLN A 374 -15.70 -6.00 -23.82
C GLN A 374 -14.93 -5.01 -22.93
N PRO A 375 -14.05 -5.48 -22.03
CA PRO A 375 -13.16 -4.60 -21.26
C PRO A 375 -12.32 -3.72 -22.19
N ALA A 376 -11.85 -2.57 -21.71
CA ALA A 376 -10.86 -1.78 -22.43
C ALA A 376 -9.57 -2.59 -22.64
N ASP A 377 -9.01 -2.56 -23.85
CA ASP A 377 -7.86 -3.36 -24.29
C ASP A 377 -8.04 -4.87 -23.98
N PRO A 378 -9.08 -5.52 -24.52
CA PRO A 378 -9.37 -6.91 -24.17
C PRO A 378 -8.29 -7.84 -24.72
N GLY A 379 -7.95 -8.87 -23.96
CA GLY A 379 -7.02 -9.92 -24.36
C GLY A 379 -7.59 -11.30 -24.05
N PRO A 380 -7.00 -12.37 -24.61
CA PRO A 380 -7.48 -13.73 -24.39
C PRO A 380 -7.36 -14.14 -22.92
N GLY A 381 -8.29 -14.97 -22.45
CA GLY A 381 -8.25 -15.59 -21.13
C GLY A 381 -8.88 -14.79 -19.99
N LEU A 382 -9.47 -13.61 -20.26
CA LEU A 382 -10.34 -12.93 -19.29
C LEU A 382 -11.62 -13.74 -19.07
N THR A 383 -12.08 -13.76 -17.83
CA THR A 383 -13.32 -14.43 -17.42
C THR A 383 -13.98 -13.61 -16.31
N PRO A 384 -15.31 -13.38 -16.36
CA PRO A 384 -16.04 -12.77 -15.25
C PRO A 384 -15.71 -13.42 -13.90
N GLY A 385 -15.48 -12.59 -12.88
CA GLY A 385 -15.11 -12.99 -11.53
C GLY A 385 -13.65 -13.38 -11.34
N ARG A 386 -12.81 -13.36 -12.39
CA ARG A 386 -11.37 -13.64 -12.36
C ARG A 386 -10.56 -12.48 -12.95
N CYS A 387 -10.67 -11.32 -12.30
CA CYS A 387 -9.86 -10.16 -12.68
C CYS A 387 -8.39 -10.34 -12.25
N ILE A 388 -7.47 -9.73 -13.00
CA ILE A 388 -6.04 -9.65 -12.66
C ILE A 388 -5.82 -8.79 -11.40
N SER A 389 -6.68 -7.80 -11.19
CA SER A 389 -6.62 -6.94 -10.01
C SER A 389 -6.93 -7.72 -8.74
N LYS A 390 -6.12 -7.47 -7.70
CA LYS A 390 -6.31 -8.02 -6.35
C LYS A 390 -7.57 -7.49 -5.66
N ALA A 391 -8.24 -6.48 -6.23
CA ALA A 391 -9.45 -5.88 -5.66
C ALA A 391 -10.53 -6.91 -5.32
N HIS A 392 -10.64 -7.96 -6.15
CA HIS A 392 -11.66 -8.98 -6.03
C HIS A 392 -11.30 -10.11 -5.05
N ASP A 393 -10.07 -10.12 -4.53
CA ASP A 393 -9.66 -11.08 -3.52
C ASP A 393 -10.33 -10.77 -2.18
N ALA A 394 -10.75 -11.81 -1.47
CA ALA A 394 -11.33 -11.68 -0.12
C ALA A 394 -10.37 -10.95 0.85
N GLU A 395 -9.05 -11.07 0.66
CA GLU A 395 -8.03 -10.41 1.49
C GLU A 395 -7.99 -8.87 1.30
N HIS A 396 -8.46 -8.38 0.15
CA HIS A 396 -8.35 -6.96 -0.25
C HIS A 396 -9.68 -6.21 -0.18
N LEU A 397 -10.82 -6.92 -0.22
CA LEU A 397 -12.17 -6.36 -0.06
C LEU A 397 -12.39 -5.06 -0.85
N GLY A 398 -12.07 -5.08 -2.14
CA GLY A 398 -12.29 -3.96 -3.06
C GLY A 398 -11.07 -3.04 -3.22
N LEU A 399 -10.06 -3.13 -2.36
CA LEU A 399 -8.83 -2.32 -2.53
C LEU A 399 -7.83 -3.02 -3.45
N GLY A 400 -7.97 -2.80 -4.76
CA GLY A 400 -7.02 -3.34 -5.76
C GLY A 400 -5.66 -2.64 -5.78
N GLY A 401 -5.61 -1.39 -5.33
CA GLY A 401 -4.42 -0.54 -5.36
C GLY A 401 -3.58 -0.55 -4.08
N ARG A 402 -2.69 0.44 -3.96
CA ARG A 402 -1.77 0.56 -2.81
C ARG A 402 -2.54 0.94 -1.54
N ARG A 403 -2.36 0.15 -0.48
CA ARG A 403 -2.87 0.47 0.87
C ARG A 403 -2.07 1.56 1.58
N VAL A 404 -0.87 1.86 1.08
CA VAL A 404 -0.01 2.95 1.59
C VAL A 404 0.12 3.97 0.48
N LEU A 405 -0.31 5.19 0.76
CA LEU A 405 -0.28 6.31 -0.18
C LEU A 405 0.71 7.33 0.36
N VAL A 406 1.80 7.57 -0.36
CA VAL A 406 2.86 8.49 0.09
C VAL A 406 3.12 9.49 -1.02
N SER A 407 3.15 10.77 -0.66
CA SER A 407 3.51 11.81 -1.63
C SER A 407 4.96 11.67 -2.07
N ARG A 408 5.24 11.93 -3.36
CA ARG A 408 6.61 11.86 -3.91
C ARG A 408 7.61 12.78 -3.18
N LYS A 409 7.20 14.02 -2.88
CA LYS A 409 8.00 15.00 -2.09
C LYS A 409 7.81 14.82 -0.57
N TRP A 410 7.46 13.63 -0.09
CA TRP A 410 7.39 13.35 1.35
C TRP A 410 8.78 13.34 1.99
N THR A 411 9.66 12.44 1.60
CA THR A 411 11.09 12.48 1.99
C THR A 411 12.01 12.78 0.82
N GLY A 412 11.50 12.75 -0.42
CA GLY A 412 12.33 12.79 -1.63
C GLY A 412 13.20 11.54 -1.81
N LYS A 413 12.94 10.48 -1.04
CA LYS A 413 13.68 9.21 -1.06
C LYS A 413 12.79 8.05 -1.49
N THR A 414 13.34 7.12 -2.27
CA THR A 414 12.71 5.82 -2.57
C THR A 414 12.81 4.88 -1.36
N LEU A 415 12.03 3.80 -1.37
CA LEU A 415 12.15 2.78 -0.32
C LEU A 415 13.53 2.11 -0.28
N ASP A 416 14.19 1.98 -1.43
CA ASP A 416 15.53 1.39 -1.49
C ASP A 416 16.58 2.34 -0.92
N GLN A 417 16.43 3.65 -1.12
CA GLN A 417 17.25 4.65 -0.42
C GLN A 417 17.05 4.60 1.09
N HIS A 418 15.80 4.48 1.57
CA HIS A 418 15.53 4.26 3.00
C HIS A 418 16.18 2.97 3.53
N LYS A 419 16.20 1.88 2.74
CA LYS A 419 16.92 0.65 3.11
C LYS A 419 18.42 0.87 3.14
N ALA A 420 18.98 1.63 2.20
CA ALA A 420 20.40 1.96 2.13
C ALA A 420 20.83 2.79 3.35
N ASP A 421 20.09 3.85 3.71
CA ASP A 421 20.34 4.66 4.90
C ASP A 421 20.42 3.81 6.17
N ARG A 422 19.50 2.85 6.33
CA ARG A 422 19.52 1.91 7.45
C ARG A 422 20.73 0.99 7.45
N CYS A 423 21.17 0.55 6.28
CA CYS A 423 22.36 -0.28 6.14
C CYS A 423 23.61 0.53 6.45
N GLU A 424 23.66 1.80 6.05
CA GLU A 424 24.79 2.69 6.30
C GLU A 424 24.95 2.99 7.78
N ILE A 425 23.85 3.18 8.52
CA ILE A 425 23.90 3.29 9.99
C ILE A 425 24.56 2.05 10.60
N VAL A 426 24.16 0.85 10.17
CA VAL A 426 24.77 -0.39 10.69
C VAL A 426 26.25 -0.50 10.28
N ARG A 427 26.59 -0.11 9.04
CA ARG A 427 27.97 -0.10 8.53
C ARG A 427 28.85 0.82 9.36
N ALA A 428 28.38 2.04 9.64
CA ALA A 428 29.10 3.04 10.43
C ALA A 428 29.35 2.52 11.87
N VAL A 429 28.32 1.98 12.53
CA VAL A 429 28.46 1.42 13.88
C VAL A 429 29.45 0.26 13.93
N LEU A 430 29.44 -0.63 12.94
CA LEU A 430 30.41 -1.73 12.86
C LEU A 430 31.84 -1.21 12.62
N ALA A 431 31.99 -0.24 11.70
CA ALA A 431 33.29 0.35 11.38
C ALA A 431 33.93 1.07 12.58
N GLU A 432 33.15 1.78 13.39
CA GLU A 432 33.62 2.39 14.64
C GLU A 432 34.18 1.36 15.64
N ALA A 433 33.65 0.14 15.63
CA ALA A 433 34.15 -0.96 16.44
C ALA A 433 35.30 -1.74 15.77
N GLY A 434 35.84 -1.26 14.64
CA GLY A 434 36.86 -1.96 13.85
C GLY A 434 36.35 -3.23 13.17
N MET A 435 35.03 -3.38 13.01
CA MET A 435 34.40 -4.52 12.36
C MET A 435 34.00 -4.16 10.93
N GLU A 436 34.32 -5.04 9.99
CA GLU A 436 33.92 -4.86 8.59
C GLU A 436 32.55 -5.52 8.33
N MET A 437 31.59 -4.75 7.83
CA MET A 437 30.35 -5.30 7.30
C MET A 437 30.61 -5.92 5.92
N GLN A 438 30.23 -7.18 5.73
CA GLN A 438 30.28 -7.81 4.41
C GLN A 438 29.52 -6.96 3.39
N ASP A 439 30.18 -6.62 2.30
CA ASP A 439 29.57 -5.77 1.28
C ASP A 439 28.38 -6.47 0.63
N ARG A 440 27.22 -5.82 0.68
CA ARG A 440 25.95 -6.40 0.22
C ARG A 440 25.78 -6.29 -1.30
N ASP A 441 26.41 -5.28 -1.89
CA ASP A 441 26.33 -5.01 -3.32
C ASP A 441 27.48 -5.65 -4.10
N ARG A 442 28.33 -6.45 -3.42
CA ARG A 442 29.43 -7.23 -4.01
C ARG A 442 29.00 -8.17 -5.15
N CYS A 443 27.69 -8.46 -5.26
CA CYS A 443 27.11 -9.32 -6.29
C CYS A 443 25.94 -8.65 -7.04
N ALA A 444 25.97 -7.31 -7.12
CA ALA A 444 24.97 -6.53 -7.82
C ALA A 444 25.02 -6.76 -9.34
N ALA A 445 23.89 -6.51 -10.01
CA ALA A 445 23.74 -6.77 -11.45
C ALA A 445 24.51 -5.78 -12.34
N ASP A 446 24.89 -4.63 -11.80
CA ASP A 446 25.70 -3.60 -12.45
C ASP A 446 27.22 -3.87 -12.35
N GLN A 447 27.64 -4.90 -11.61
CA GLN A 447 29.00 -5.42 -11.70
C GLN A 447 29.13 -6.23 -12.98
N LEU A 448 29.83 -5.69 -13.97
CA LEU A 448 30.02 -6.30 -15.27
C LEU A 448 31.31 -7.12 -15.31
N SER A 449 31.29 -8.22 -16.06
CA SER A 449 32.49 -8.93 -16.48
C SER A 449 33.16 -8.19 -17.65
N GLU A 450 34.30 -8.69 -18.11
CA GLU A 450 35.04 -8.13 -19.25
C GLU A 450 34.20 -8.07 -20.54
N ASP A 451 33.19 -8.93 -20.65
CA ASP A 451 32.26 -9.00 -21.78
C ASP A 451 31.12 -7.96 -21.74
N GLY A 452 31.10 -7.09 -20.72
CA GLY A 452 30.06 -6.07 -20.55
C GLY A 452 28.72 -6.60 -20.08
N LEU A 453 28.62 -7.90 -19.74
CA LEU A 453 27.42 -8.51 -19.17
C LEU A 453 27.55 -8.63 -17.64
N PRO A 454 26.43 -8.72 -16.89
CA PRO A 454 26.48 -8.92 -15.44
C PRO A 454 27.36 -10.11 -15.05
N ARG A 455 28.34 -9.88 -14.17
CA ARG A 455 29.27 -10.90 -13.67
C ARG A 455 28.56 -11.96 -12.84
N PHE A 456 27.55 -11.57 -12.08
CA PHE A 456 26.84 -12.47 -11.17
C PHE A 456 25.50 -12.91 -11.73
N ARG A 457 25.32 -14.22 -11.89
CA ARG A 457 24.06 -14.83 -12.30
C ARG A 457 23.32 -15.38 -11.08
N TRP A 458 22.05 -15.03 -10.95
CA TRP A 458 21.16 -15.49 -9.89
C TRP A 458 20.12 -16.46 -10.43
N GLU A 459 20.16 -17.72 -9.99
CA GLU A 459 19.20 -18.75 -10.40
C GLU A 459 18.29 -19.14 -9.22
N PRO A 460 16.96 -19.27 -9.42
CA PRO A 460 16.08 -19.80 -8.38
C PRO A 460 16.42 -21.26 -8.06
N ILE A 461 16.44 -21.60 -6.77
CA ILE A 461 16.40 -22.97 -6.30
C ILE A 461 15.05 -23.19 -5.61
N ASP A 462 14.32 -24.23 -6.00
CA ASP A 462 13.06 -24.56 -5.34
C ASP A 462 13.33 -25.01 -3.89
N VAL A 463 12.71 -24.30 -2.95
CA VAL A 463 12.84 -24.56 -1.51
C VAL A 463 12.23 -25.91 -1.14
N THR A 464 11.23 -26.39 -1.88
CA THR A 464 10.60 -27.70 -1.66
C THR A 464 11.57 -28.87 -1.92
N GLN A 465 12.65 -28.62 -2.66
CA GLN A 465 13.73 -29.57 -2.91
C GLN A 465 14.86 -29.50 -1.86
N ALA A 466 14.83 -28.49 -0.99
CA ALA A 466 15.77 -28.29 0.10
C ALA A 466 15.17 -28.70 1.45
N ASP A 467 16.03 -29.12 2.39
CA ASP A 467 15.58 -29.42 3.75
C ASP A 467 15.26 -28.11 4.48
N TYR A 468 13.97 -27.81 4.67
CA TYR A 468 13.46 -26.58 5.30
C TYR A 468 14.15 -26.29 6.63
N GLN A 469 14.34 -27.32 7.45
CA GLN A 469 14.98 -27.24 8.77
C GLN A 469 16.41 -26.74 8.66
N THR A 470 17.17 -27.29 7.70
CA THR A 470 18.54 -26.89 7.42
C THR A 470 18.59 -25.43 6.95
N VAL A 471 17.70 -25.03 6.04
CA VAL A 471 17.65 -23.64 5.53
C VAL A 471 17.37 -22.65 6.65
N ILE A 472 16.35 -22.92 7.47
CA ILE A 472 16.01 -22.08 8.61
C ILE A 472 17.13 -22.08 9.66
N GLY A 473 17.75 -23.23 9.93
CA GLY A 473 18.89 -23.34 10.85
C GLY A 473 20.06 -22.46 10.42
N HIS A 474 20.44 -22.48 9.13
CA HIS A 474 21.47 -21.59 8.59
C HIS A 474 21.08 -20.11 8.71
N ALA A 475 19.83 -19.76 8.39
CA ALA A 475 19.34 -18.38 8.52
C ALA A 475 19.35 -17.89 9.98
N LEU A 476 19.02 -18.76 10.94
CA LEU A 476 19.06 -18.47 12.37
C LEU A 476 20.48 -18.25 12.89
N ILE A 477 21.42 -19.12 12.50
CA ILE A 477 22.83 -18.97 12.87
C ILE A 477 23.36 -17.64 12.33
N GLN A 478 23.14 -17.37 11.04
CA GLN A 478 23.57 -16.11 10.42
C GLN A 478 22.97 -14.88 11.11
N HIS A 479 21.66 -14.92 11.42
CA HIS A 479 20.99 -13.83 12.13
C HIS A 479 21.60 -13.59 13.52
N ARG A 480 21.82 -14.66 14.30
CA ARG A 480 22.42 -14.56 15.64
C ARG A 480 23.84 -14.02 15.59
N THR A 481 24.65 -14.47 14.62
CA THR A 481 26.01 -13.94 14.42
C THR A 481 25.98 -12.44 14.13
N TRP A 482 25.16 -11.98 13.18
CA TRP A 482 25.05 -10.55 12.86
C TRP A 482 24.52 -9.71 14.03
N LYS A 483 23.52 -10.23 14.75
CA LYS A 483 22.97 -9.57 15.94
C LYS A 483 24.03 -9.43 17.04
N ALA A 484 24.80 -10.49 17.30
CA ALA A 484 25.88 -10.47 18.28
C ALA A 484 26.99 -9.47 17.89
N GLN A 485 27.40 -9.46 16.61
CA GLN A 485 28.36 -8.48 16.09
C GLN A 485 27.87 -7.04 16.28
N TYR A 486 26.61 -6.76 15.94
CA TYR A 486 26.05 -5.42 16.08
C TYR A 486 25.92 -4.97 17.55
N GLU A 487 25.46 -5.83 18.46
CA GLU A 487 25.39 -5.49 19.88
C GLU A 487 26.78 -5.33 20.51
N GLN A 488 27.76 -6.15 20.10
CA GLN A 488 29.15 -5.97 20.51
C GLN A 488 29.71 -4.63 20.02
N ALA A 489 29.47 -4.26 18.77
CA ALA A 489 29.91 -2.99 18.22
C ALA A 489 29.28 -1.80 18.95
N LYS A 490 27.97 -1.84 19.24
CA LYS A 490 27.31 -0.84 20.07
C LYS A 490 27.90 -0.73 21.48
N ALA A 491 28.20 -1.85 22.12
CA ALA A 491 28.80 -1.87 23.45
C ALA A 491 30.21 -1.26 23.46
N LEU A 492 30.99 -1.46 22.39
CA LEU A 492 32.30 -0.84 22.21
C LEU A 492 32.17 0.67 21.97
N ALA A 493 31.26 1.09 21.09
CA ALA A 493 30.99 2.50 20.81
C ALA A 493 30.52 3.27 22.06
N ALA A 494 29.69 2.65 22.91
CA ALA A 494 29.23 3.25 24.18
C ALA A 494 30.36 3.50 25.20
N ASN A 495 31.48 2.78 25.10
CA ASN A 495 32.64 2.91 25.98
C ASN A 495 33.80 3.72 25.36
N GLY A 496 33.66 4.15 24.09
CA GLY A 496 34.64 4.98 23.39
C GLY A 496 34.34 6.48 23.50
N PRO A 497 35.27 7.36 23.06
CA PRO A 497 34.95 8.77 22.85
C PRO A 497 33.79 8.91 21.84
N PRO A 498 32.88 9.90 22.00
CA PRO A 498 31.70 10.03 21.14
C PRO A 498 32.11 10.14 19.67
N GLY A 499 31.70 9.16 18.88
CA GLY A 499 31.81 9.16 17.42
C GLY A 499 30.75 10.06 16.77
N PRO A 500 30.81 10.25 15.44
CA PRO A 500 29.87 11.09 14.68
C PRO A 500 28.42 10.55 14.66
N VAL A 501 28.17 9.30 15.04
CA VAL A 501 26.83 8.72 15.16
C VAL A 501 26.41 8.55 16.62
N ASP A 502 25.26 9.13 17.00
CA ASP A 502 24.65 8.89 18.31
C ASP A 502 24.17 7.43 18.38
N SER A 503 24.94 6.60 19.10
CA SER A 503 24.71 5.15 19.25
C SER A 503 23.55 4.84 20.20
N ARG A 504 22.85 5.86 20.73
CA ARG A 504 21.70 5.69 21.61
C ARG A 504 20.50 5.15 20.82
N SER A 505 19.94 4.05 21.31
CA SER A 505 18.70 3.49 20.76
C SER A 505 17.59 4.55 20.75
N ALA A 506 16.82 4.64 19.67
CA ALA A 506 15.67 5.54 19.54
C ALA A 506 14.55 5.31 20.59
N THR A 507 14.71 4.31 21.47
CA THR A 507 13.83 3.99 22.60
C THR A 507 14.33 4.52 23.94
N THR A 508 15.57 5.00 24.04
CA THR A 508 16.12 5.52 25.29
C THR A 508 15.87 7.03 25.32
N GLN A 509 14.87 7.48 26.09
CA GLN A 509 14.73 8.91 26.38
C GLN A 509 16.01 9.42 27.06
N PRO A 510 16.50 10.62 26.73
CA PRO A 510 17.56 11.23 27.50
C PRO A 510 17.03 11.42 28.93
N ALA A 511 17.71 10.83 29.90
CA ALA A 511 17.50 11.17 31.30
C ALA A 511 17.68 12.69 31.42
N ALA A 512 16.66 13.36 31.94
CA ALA A 512 16.74 14.78 32.23
C ALA A 512 17.97 15.00 33.12
N THR A 513 19.02 15.61 32.58
CA THR A 513 20.09 16.17 33.39
C THR A 513 19.47 17.29 34.18
N ALA A 514 19.22 17.03 35.46
CA ALA A 514 18.99 18.06 36.45
C ALA A 514 20.28 18.88 36.58
N ALA A 515 20.21 20.14 36.14
CA ALA A 515 21.06 21.24 36.58
C ALA A 515 20.19 22.50 36.60
#